data_AF-A0A377TTK8-F1
#
_entry.id   AF-A0A377TTK8-F1
#
_cell.length_a   1.000
_cell.length_b   1.000
_cell.length_c   1.000
_cell.angle_alpha   90.00
_cell.angle_beta   90.00
_cell.angle_gamma   90.00
#
_symmetry.space_group_name_H-M   'P 1'
#
loop_
_entity.id
_entity.type
_entity.pdbx_description
1 polymer ?
#
loop_
_entity_poly.entity_id
_entity_poly.type
_entity_poly.pdbx_seq_one_letter_code
_entity_poly.pdbx_strand_id
1 'polypeptide(L)' 'MRKFHLREALPTLSVAAWRAAFDEIWQRLPTTSQPPAQRIALNDWREAIAAAGQPGRGGKILLDFTAG' A
#
# COMPACT_ATOMS: atom_id res chain seq x y z
N MET A 1 5.77 9.73 16.59
CA MET A 1 5.36 8.63 15.68
C MET A 1 6.63 7.97 15.14
N ARG A 2 6.90 6.69 15.44
CA ARG A 2 8.06 5.99 14.89
C ARG A 2 7.64 5.43 13.53
N LYS A 3 8.21 5.94 12.44
CA LYS A 3 7.98 5.37 11.11
C LYS A 3 8.60 3.98 11.09
N PHE A 4 7.78 2.96 10.89
CA PHE A 4 8.27 1.60 10.64
C PHE A 4 8.36 1.42 9.13
N HIS A 5 9.50 1.80 8.55
CA HIS A 5 9.79 1.42 7.18
C HIS A 5 10.52 0.07 7.22
N LEU A 6 9.92 -0.95 6.60
CA LEU A 6 10.43 -2.33 6.59
C LEU A 6 11.91 -2.40 6.18
N ARG A 7 12.35 -1.49 5.29
CA ARG A 7 13.74 -1.35 4.85
C ARG A 7 14.70 -0.83 5.93
N GLU A 8 14.24 0.08 6.76
CA GLU A 8 15.01 0.61 7.90
C GLU A 8 15.13 -0.42 9.02
N ALA A 9 14.12 -1.28 9.18
CA ALA A 9 14.11 -2.36 10.17
C ALA A 9 14.98 -3.57 9.78
N LEU A 10 15.33 -3.70 8.49
CA LEU A 10 16.13 -4.80 7.96
C LEU A 10 17.30 -4.26 7.10
N PRO A 11 18.20 -3.45 7.68
CA PRO A 11 19.23 -2.72 6.93
C PRO A 11 20.33 -3.65 6.37
N THR A 12 20.46 -4.86 6.91
CA THR A 12 21.50 -5.84 6.55
C THR A 12 21.10 -6.75 5.39
N LEU A 13 19.84 -6.74 4.96
CA LEU A 13 19.41 -7.51 3.80
C LEU A 13 20.08 -6.96 2.54
N SER A 14 20.76 -7.84 1.80
CA SER A 14 21.22 -7.52 0.46
C SER A 14 20.02 -7.27 -0.46
N VAL A 15 20.26 -6.63 -1.61
CA VAL A 15 19.22 -6.42 -2.63
C VAL A 15 18.59 -7.75 -3.08
N ALA A 16 19.40 -8.80 -3.23
CA ALA A 16 18.92 -10.12 -3.63
C ALA A 16 18.04 -10.74 -2.54
N ALA A 17 18.43 -10.64 -1.27
CA ALA A 17 17.65 -11.16 -0.15
C ALA A 17 16.33 -10.39 0.02
N TRP A 18 16.34 -9.08 -0.20
CA TRP A 18 15.13 -8.26 -0.28
C TRP A 18 14.16 -8.73 -1.37
N ARG A 19 14.68 -8.98 -2.57
CA ARG A 19 13.86 -9.44 -3.69
C ARG A 19 13.25 -10.81 -3.41
N ALA A 20 14.05 -11.76 -2.92
CA ALA A 20 13.58 -13.09 -2.56
C ALA A 20 12.46 -13.05 -1.50
N ALA A 21 12.64 -12.25 -0.45
CA ALA A 21 11.62 -12.08 0.58
C ALA A 21 10.33 -11.43 0.04
N PHE A 22 10.47 -10.44 -0.85
CA PHE A 22 9.32 -9.84 -1.52
C PHE A 22 8.58 -10.86 -2.39
N ASP A 23 9.29 -11.63 -3.20
CA ASP A 23 8.70 -12.65 -4.08
C ASP A 23 7.94 -13.70 -3.26
N GLU A 24 8.48 -14.13 -2.11
CA GLU A 24 7.80 -15.07 -1.20
C GLU A 24 6.50 -14.50 -0.62
N ILE A 25 6.51 -13.26 -0.14
CA ILE A 25 5.32 -12.59 0.40
C ILE A 25 4.29 -12.36 -0.70
N TRP A 26 4.75 -11.98 -1.90
CA TRP A 26 3.88 -11.67 -3.04
C TRP A 26 3.01 -12.86 -3.45
N GLN A 27 3.56 -14.08 -3.45
CA GLN A 27 2.80 -15.30 -3.76
C GLN A 27 1.65 -15.56 -2.78
N ARG A 28 1.73 -15.06 -1.55
CA ARG A 28 0.69 -15.22 -0.52
C ARG A 28 -0.40 -14.14 -0.59
N LEU A 29 -0.18 -13.08 -1.37
CA LEU A 29 -1.10 -11.95 -1.46
C LEU A 29 -2.51 -12.33 -1.92
N PRO A 30 -2.72 -13.23 -2.91
CA PRO A 30 -4.06 -13.59 -3.38
C PRO A 30 -4.94 -14.25 -2.32
N THR A 31 -4.32 -14.96 -1.37
CA THR A 31 -5.03 -15.67 -0.29
C THR A 31 -5.09 -14.85 1.01
N THR A 32 -4.52 -13.65 1.01
CA THR A 32 -4.50 -12.78 2.19
C THR A 32 -5.76 -11.92 2.21
N SER A 33 -6.46 -11.89 3.34
CA SER A 33 -7.56 -10.94 3.54
C SER A 33 -7.03 -9.51 3.46
N GLN A 34 -7.48 -8.76 2.46
CA GLN A 34 -7.07 -7.39 2.27
C GLN A 34 -8.02 -6.45 3.03
N PRO A 35 -7.50 -5.37 3.65
CA PRO A 35 -8.38 -4.36 4.20
C PRO A 35 -9.26 -3.78 3.09
N PRO A 36 -10.49 -3.33 3.39
CA PRO A 36 -11.35 -2.72 2.40
C PRO A 36 -10.63 -1.54 1.74
N ALA A 37 -10.86 -1.37 0.45
CA ALA A 37 -10.28 -0.29 -0.33
C ALA A 37 -11.37 0.47 -1.08
N GLN A 38 -11.31 1.78 -1.01
CA GLN A 38 -12.12 2.67 -1.83
C GLN A 38 -11.28 3.10 -3.03
N ARG A 39 -11.84 2.92 -4.23
CA ARG A 39 -11.26 3.38 -5.49
C ARG A 39 -11.87 4.74 -5.84
N ILE A 40 -11.03 5.69 -6.22
CA ILE A 40 -11.42 7.02 -6.69
C ILE A 40 -10.78 7.22 -8.05
N ALA A 41 -11.52 7.78 -9.01
CA ALA A 41 -11.01 8.02 -10.36
C ALA A 41 -9.79 8.95 -10.31
N LEU A 42 -8.87 8.78 -11.27
CA LEU A 42 -7.68 9.62 -11.34
C LEU A 42 -8.02 11.11 -11.46
N ASN A 43 -9.11 11.44 -12.16
CA ASN A 43 -9.57 12.82 -12.34
C ASN A 43 -9.92 13.49 -10.99
N ASP A 44 -10.32 12.70 -10.00
CA ASP A 44 -10.71 13.15 -8.66
C ASP A 44 -9.57 13.00 -7.63
N TRP A 45 -8.31 12.99 -8.09
CA TRP A 45 -7.14 12.77 -7.23
C TRP A 45 -7.05 13.70 -6.02
N ARG A 46 -7.58 14.93 -6.13
CA ARG A 46 -7.63 15.89 -5.01
C ARG A 46 -8.53 15.39 -3.89
N GLU A 47 -9.68 14.82 -4.23
CA GLU A 47 -10.60 14.18 -3.28
C GLU A 47 -9.96 12.95 -2.66
N ALA A 48 -9.23 12.16 -3.46
CA ALA A 48 -8.49 11.01 -2.95
C ALA A 48 -7.45 11.40 -1.88
N ILE A 49 -6.71 12.51 -2.08
CA ILE A 49 -5.77 13.04 -1.08
C ILE A 49 -6.51 13.53 0.16
N ALA A 50 -7.60 14.28 -0.01
CA ALA A 50 -8.39 14.79 1.11
C ALA A 50 -8.98 13.64 1.96
N ALA A 51 -9.57 12.65 1.31
CA ALA A 51 -10.07 11.44 1.96
C ALA A 51 -8.95 10.63 2.64
N ALA A 52 -7.73 10.66 2.10
CA ALA A 52 -6.59 10.00 2.69
C ALA A 52 -6.05 10.66 3.97
N GLY A 53 -6.29 11.96 4.14
CA GLY A 53 -5.94 12.68 5.36
C GLY A 53 -6.92 12.49 6.52
N GLN A 54 -8.09 11.88 6.31
CA GLN A 54 -9.12 11.76 7.34
C GLN A 54 -8.74 10.75 8.43
N PRO A 55 -8.73 11.16 9.72
CA PRO A 55 -8.50 10.25 10.84
C PRO A 55 -9.58 9.16 10.90
N GLY A 56 -9.19 7.95 11.30
CA GLY A 56 -10.15 6.86 11.54
C GLY A 56 -10.75 6.22 10.28
N ARG A 57 -10.23 6.51 9.08
CA ARG A 57 -10.74 5.88 7.86
C ARG A 57 -10.58 4.36 7.92
N GLY A 58 -11.64 3.63 7.57
CA GLY A 58 -11.71 2.17 7.67
C GLY A 58 -11.02 1.38 6.57
N GLY A 59 -10.48 2.04 5.53
CA GLY A 59 -9.94 1.36 4.35
C GLY A 59 -8.85 2.14 3.61
N LYS A 60 -8.17 1.50 2.66
CA LYS A 60 -7.19 2.21 1.82
C LYS A 60 -7.88 3.01 0.71
N ILE A 61 -7.33 4.18 0.38
CA ILE A 61 -7.74 4.94 -0.82
C ILE A 61 -6.78 4.54 -1.95
N LEU A 62 -7.34 4.13 -3.08
CA LEU A 62 -6.61 3.77 -4.30
C LEU A 62 -7.07 4.67 -5.43
N LEU A 63 -6.13 5.12 -6.26
CA LEU A 63 -6.45 5.78 -7.52
C LEU A 63 -6.74 4.73 -8.58
N ASP A 64 -7.86 4.90 -9.26
CA ASP A 64 -8.24 4.12 -10.42
C ASP A 64 -7.76 4.85 -11.68
N PHE A 65 -6.78 4.25 -12.35
CA PHE A 65 -6.21 4.76 -13.61
C PHE A 65 -7.02 4.34 -14.84
N THR A 66 -8.05 3.52 -14.66
CA THR A 66 -8.93 3.03 -15.74
C THR A 66 -10.24 3.80 -15.82
N ALA A 67 -10.58 4.56 -14.78
CA ALA A 67 -11.74 5.43 -14.74
C ALA A 67 -11.34 6.85 -15.20
N GLY A 68 -11.90 7.28 -16.33
CA GLY A 68 -11.75 8.61 -16.91
C GLY A 68 -13.11 9.21 -17.25
#